data_AF-A0A0F9BZK0-F1
#
_entry.id   AF-A0A0F9BZK0-F1
#
_cell.length_a   1.000
_cell.length_b   1.000
_cell.length_c   1.000
_cell.angle_alpha   90.00
_cell.angle_beta   90.00
_cell.angle_gamma   90.00
#
_symmetry.space_group_name_H-M   'P 1'
#
loop_
_entity.id
_entity.type
_entity.pdbx_description
1 polymer ?
#
loop_
_entity_poly.entity_id
_entity_poly.type
_entity_poly.pdbx_seq_one_letter_code
_entity_poly.pdbx_strand_id
1 'polypeptide(L)'
;MLIGFMCPKSGRGELFDFCFKKCLNKCMPLPVLISLSRQNREDEENIYHVTSILNPPQVEYLKRNNDYYVAPNSLVDMSIGSSWHARLEETKESIKELELEDDYLMEQNFRKTIMVQVSDGKVGGTCDPVLSGTSDLYVKSTKTLWDYKVMKYFYTFKYISEGKWEGNSIPMQLNIYRVYQYPEAEAIKIFVYLKDYKLNMQDKHDLSQTETLQVPMIPDEKVKKKVVDLLTEHVQAQETGKPRPCKEDELWINRSGVPLRCQNYCAVKEVCEQFAKWKEKE
;
A
#
# COMPACT_ATOMS: atom_id res chain seq x y z
N MET A 1 -2.98 5.54 -15.55
CA MET A 1 -1.69 5.88 -14.93
C MET A 1 -1.77 7.23 -14.19
N LEU A 2 -0.89 7.48 -13.20
CA LEU A 2 -0.79 8.82 -12.59
C LEU A 2 -0.07 9.76 -13.57
N ILE A 3 -0.78 10.78 -14.07
CA ILE A 3 -0.26 11.70 -15.09
C ILE A 3 -0.08 13.15 -14.61
N GLY A 4 -0.52 13.44 -13.39
CA GLY A 4 -0.52 14.79 -12.87
C GLY A 4 -0.97 14.93 -11.42
N PHE A 5 -1.12 16.18 -11.01
CA PHE A 5 -1.58 16.53 -9.66
C PHE A 5 -2.98 17.11 -9.67
N MET A 6 -3.73 16.84 -8.61
CA MET A 6 -4.94 17.60 -8.31
C MET A 6 -4.53 18.95 -7.71
N CYS A 7 -4.78 20.04 -8.44
CA CYS A 7 -4.41 21.38 -8.01
C CYS A 7 -5.24 21.79 -6.78
N PRO A 8 -4.62 22.11 -5.62
CA PRO A 8 -5.36 22.44 -4.41
C PRO A 8 -6.08 23.79 -4.48
N LYS A 9 -5.73 24.66 -5.44
CA LYS A 9 -6.35 25.97 -5.62
C LYS A 9 -7.60 25.91 -6.52
N SER A 10 -7.53 25.15 -7.62
CA SER A 10 -8.62 25.07 -8.61
C SER A 10 -9.49 23.83 -8.47
N GLY A 11 -9.02 22.80 -7.74
CA GLY A 11 -9.70 21.51 -7.65
C GLY A 11 -9.66 20.71 -8.96
N ARG A 12 -8.85 21.10 -9.95
CA ARG A 12 -8.72 20.41 -11.24
C ARG A 12 -7.46 19.56 -11.31
N GLY A 13 -7.52 18.49 -12.08
CA GLY A 13 -6.34 17.73 -12.49
C GLY A 13 -5.49 18.55 -13.46
N GLU A 14 -4.20 18.70 -13.15
CA GLU A 14 -3.22 19.39 -13.98
C GLU A 14 -2.05 18.44 -14.27
N LEU A 15 -1.62 18.36 -15.54
CA LEU A 15 -0.51 17.50 -15.96
C LEU A 15 0.79 17.87 -15.24
N PHE A 16 1.66 16.87 -15.02
CA PHE A 16 2.99 17.12 -14.47
C PHE A 16 3.76 18.20 -15.23
N ASP A 17 3.77 18.16 -16.56
CA ASP A 17 4.46 19.16 -17.39
C ASP A 17 3.97 20.59 -17.13
N PHE A 18 2.64 20.76 -17.00
CA PHE A 18 2.05 22.05 -16.64
C PHE A 18 2.51 22.49 -15.25
N CYS A 19 2.40 21.61 -14.26
CA CYS A 19 2.81 21.91 -12.88
C CYS A 19 4.29 22.31 -12.79
N PHE A 20 5.16 21.67 -13.56
CA PHE A 20 6.61 21.91 -13.51
C PHE A 20 7.02 23.19 -14.25
N LYS A 21 6.52 23.37 -15.47
CA LYS A 21 7.04 24.39 -16.39
C LYS A 21 6.16 25.63 -16.52
N LYS A 22 4.84 25.47 -16.47
CA LYS A 22 3.89 26.53 -16.84
C LYS A 22 3.17 27.17 -15.64
N CYS A 23 3.00 26.43 -14.54
CA CYS A 23 2.35 26.94 -13.35
C CYS A 23 3.22 28.03 -12.69
N LEU A 24 2.80 29.29 -12.79
CA LEU A 24 3.47 30.44 -12.16
C LEU A 24 3.28 30.46 -10.63
N ASN A 25 2.16 29.92 -10.15
CA ASN A 25 1.74 29.95 -8.75
C ASN A 25 1.70 28.55 -8.13
N LYS A 26 2.82 27.82 -8.24
CA LYS A 26 2.96 26.43 -7.77
C LYS A 26 2.49 26.29 -6.32
N CYS A 27 1.81 25.18 -6.02
CA CYS A 27 1.32 24.90 -4.65
C CYS A 27 2.44 24.44 -3.71
N MET A 28 3.58 24.00 -4.25
CA MET A 28 4.78 23.59 -3.53
C MET A 28 6.02 23.99 -4.35
N PRO A 29 7.21 24.06 -3.73
CA PRO A 29 8.47 24.24 -4.47
C PRO A 29 8.66 23.17 -5.55
N LEU A 30 9.24 23.54 -6.70
CA LEU A 30 9.42 22.64 -7.83
C LEU A 30 10.19 21.34 -7.48
N PRO A 31 11.29 21.37 -6.69
CA PRO A 31 11.98 20.14 -6.31
C PRO A 31 11.09 19.13 -5.57
N VAL A 32 10.18 19.63 -4.72
CA VAL A 32 9.20 18.80 -4.00
C VAL A 32 8.21 18.19 -4.99
N LEU A 33 7.67 18.97 -5.93
CA LEU A 33 6.73 18.42 -6.92
C LEU A 33 7.38 17.34 -7.79
N ILE A 34 8.66 17.50 -8.17
CA ILE A 34 9.41 16.50 -8.93
C ILE A 34 9.63 15.23 -8.09
N SER A 35 9.98 15.35 -6.81
CA SER A 35 10.16 14.17 -5.96
C SER A 35 8.85 13.39 -5.79
N LEU A 36 7.71 14.08 -5.68
CA LEU A 36 6.39 13.46 -5.54
C LEU A 36 5.89 12.77 -6.83
N SER A 37 6.38 13.15 -8.02
CA SER A 37 5.94 12.54 -9.29
C SER A 37 6.65 11.24 -9.65
N ARG A 38 7.78 10.91 -8.99
CA ARG A 38 8.60 9.72 -9.29
C ARG A 38 8.00 8.41 -8.81
N GLN A 39 6.79 8.42 -8.26
CA GLN A 39 6.18 7.26 -7.63
C GLN A 39 5.44 6.33 -8.60
N ASN A 40 5.54 6.56 -9.92
CA ASN A 40 5.00 5.62 -10.89
C ASN A 40 5.92 4.39 -10.96
N ARG A 41 5.45 3.28 -10.38
CA ARG A 41 5.85 1.96 -10.83
C ARG A 41 5.16 1.71 -12.17
N GLU A 42 5.91 1.22 -13.14
CA GLU A 42 5.30 0.71 -14.37
C GLU A 42 4.47 -0.52 -14.01
N ASP A 43 3.19 -0.53 -14.38
CA ASP A 43 2.36 -1.70 -14.22
C ASP A 43 2.75 -2.73 -15.29
N GLU A 44 3.41 -3.81 -14.86
CA GLU A 44 3.67 -4.97 -15.73
C GLU A 44 2.38 -5.79 -15.91
N GLU A 45 2.08 -6.18 -17.15
CA GLU A 45 0.95 -7.04 -17.48
C GLU A 45 1.08 -8.40 -16.75
N ASN A 46 -0.04 -8.91 -16.24
CA ASN A 46 -0.11 -10.18 -15.49
C ASN A 46 0.74 -10.24 -14.20
N ILE A 47 1.33 -9.13 -13.75
CA ILE A 47 2.04 -9.02 -12.47
C ILE A 47 1.20 -8.26 -11.47
N TYR A 48 1.10 -8.81 -10.26
CA TYR A 48 0.30 -8.26 -9.18
C TYR A 48 1.14 -8.16 -7.92
N HIS A 49 1.35 -6.92 -7.46
CA HIS A 49 2.10 -6.70 -6.23
C HIS A 49 1.25 -7.04 -5.00
N VAL A 50 1.88 -7.56 -3.93
CA VAL A 50 1.19 -7.84 -2.66
C VAL A 50 0.40 -6.63 -2.16
N THR A 51 0.99 -5.44 -2.23
CA THR A 51 0.30 -4.19 -1.84
C THR A 51 -0.88 -3.83 -2.75
N SER A 52 -0.80 -4.17 -4.03
CA SER A 52 -1.88 -3.93 -5.01
C SER A 52 -3.04 -4.88 -4.79
N ILE A 53 -2.79 -6.18 -4.60
CA ILE A 53 -3.89 -7.14 -4.43
C ILE A 53 -4.71 -6.92 -3.15
N LEU A 54 -4.12 -6.24 -2.16
CA LEU A 54 -4.80 -5.86 -0.91
C LEU A 54 -5.68 -4.61 -1.06
N ASN A 55 -5.58 -3.88 -2.16
CA ASN A 55 -6.52 -2.83 -2.50
C ASN A 55 -7.77 -3.42 -3.19
N PRO A 56 -8.90 -2.69 -3.18
CA PRO A 56 -10.10 -3.12 -3.89
C PRO A 56 -9.81 -3.30 -5.40
N PRO A 57 -10.29 -4.39 -6.03
CA PRO A 57 -10.08 -4.67 -7.45
C PRO A 57 -10.48 -3.51 -8.36
N GLN A 58 -11.57 -2.81 -8.05
CA GLN A 58 -11.99 -1.62 -8.79
C GLN A 58 -10.96 -0.50 -8.76
N VAL A 59 -10.33 -0.26 -7.61
CA VAL A 59 -9.34 0.81 -7.47
C VAL A 59 -8.10 0.51 -8.31
N GLU A 60 -7.58 -0.72 -8.22
CA GLU A 60 -6.39 -1.11 -9.00
C GLU A 60 -6.70 -1.21 -10.50
N TYR A 61 -7.87 -1.72 -10.87
CA TYR A 61 -8.33 -1.71 -12.25
C TYR A 61 -8.35 -0.30 -12.84
N LEU A 62 -8.96 0.65 -12.13
CA LEU A 62 -9.02 2.04 -12.60
C LEU A 62 -7.64 2.69 -12.67
N LYS A 63 -6.73 2.41 -11.73
CA LYS A 63 -5.36 2.96 -11.77
C LYS A 63 -4.59 2.51 -13.01
N ARG A 64 -4.70 1.23 -13.35
CA ARG A 64 -4.06 0.61 -14.52
C ARG A 64 -4.64 1.15 -15.83
N ASN A 65 -5.96 1.28 -15.90
CA ASN A 65 -6.66 1.52 -17.17
C ASN A 65 -7.08 2.98 -17.40
N ASN A 66 -6.90 3.88 -16.43
CA ASN A 66 -7.33 5.28 -16.56
C ASN A 66 -6.26 6.23 -16.09
N ASP A 67 -6.17 7.37 -16.76
CA ASP A 67 -5.40 8.50 -16.28
C ASP A 67 -6.04 9.11 -15.04
N TYR A 68 -5.21 9.39 -14.03
CA TYR A 68 -5.68 9.97 -12.78
C TYR A 68 -4.70 11.00 -12.21
N TYR A 69 -5.21 11.76 -11.24
CA TYR A 69 -4.52 12.86 -10.60
C TYR A 69 -4.57 12.69 -9.08
N VAL A 70 -3.48 13.00 -8.40
CA VAL A 70 -3.42 12.92 -6.93
C VAL A 70 -3.09 14.27 -6.32
N ALA A 71 -3.70 14.58 -5.18
CA ALA A 71 -3.35 15.79 -4.42
C ALA A 71 -1.89 15.69 -3.93
N PRO A 72 -1.02 16.69 -4.19
CA PRO A 72 0.38 16.64 -3.77
C PRO A 72 0.55 16.36 -2.27
N ASN A 73 -0.30 16.95 -1.42
CA ASN A 73 -0.28 16.73 0.03
C ASN A 73 -0.44 15.25 0.42
N SER A 74 -1.26 14.49 -0.31
CA SER A 74 -1.46 13.06 -0.06
C SER A 74 -0.21 12.23 -0.38
N LEU A 75 0.66 12.73 -1.27
CA LEU A 75 1.91 12.07 -1.65
C LEU A 75 3.07 12.40 -0.69
N VAL A 76 3.00 13.52 0.04
CA VAL A 76 4.05 13.91 1.01
C VAL A 76 4.23 12.84 2.07
N ASP A 77 3.12 12.39 2.67
CA ASP A 77 3.14 11.34 3.70
C ASP A 77 3.74 10.03 3.17
N MET A 78 3.39 9.65 1.94
CA MET A 78 3.95 8.48 1.28
C MET A 78 5.44 8.66 0.98
N SER A 79 5.86 9.85 0.52
CA SER A 79 7.26 10.18 0.24
C SER A 79 8.13 10.14 1.51
N ILE A 80 7.61 10.52 2.67
CA ILE A 80 8.33 10.39 3.95
C ILE A 80 8.61 8.92 4.25
N GLY A 81 7.58 8.07 4.11
CA GLY A 81 7.74 6.62 4.25
C GLY A 81 8.80 6.08 3.29
N SER A 82 8.68 6.36 1.99
CA SER A 82 9.65 5.92 0.99
C SER A 82 11.08 6.41 1.26
N SER A 83 11.23 7.64 1.75
CA SER A 83 12.56 8.19 2.10
C SER A 83 13.18 7.46 3.29
N TRP A 84 12.35 7.03 4.25
CA TRP A 84 12.81 6.19 5.37
C TRP A 84 13.33 4.84 4.87
N HIS A 85 12.58 4.15 4.01
CA HIS A 85 13.05 2.89 3.41
C HIS A 85 14.33 3.08 2.59
N ALA A 86 14.41 4.12 1.76
CA ALA A 86 15.62 4.41 0.99
C ALA A 86 16.85 4.60 1.89
N ARG A 87 16.69 5.31 3.02
CA ARG A 87 17.79 5.50 3.97
C ARG A 87 18.19 4.20 4.69
N LEU A 88 17.25 3.31 4.95
CA LEU A 88 17.55 1.98 5.50
C LEU A 88 18.26 1.11 4.48
N GLU A 89 17.83 1.17 3.22
CA GLU A 89 18.44 0.43 2.12
C GLU A 89 19.91 0.82 1.88
N GLU A 90 20.25 2.10 2.06
CA GLU A 90 21.64 2.58 2.00
C GLU A 90 22.56 1.90 3.03
N THR A 91 22.02 1.27 4.08
CA THR A 91 22.83 0.57 5.08
C THR A 91 23.29 -0.83 4.64
N LYS A 92 22.81 -1.34 3.49
CA LYS A 92 23.22 -2.65 2.95
C LYS A 92 24.74 -2.79 2.80
N GLU A 93 25.43 -1.75 2.33
CA GLU A 93 26.90 -1.78 2.21
C GLU A 93 27.58 -1.85 3.58
N SER A 94 27.07 -1.11 4.58
CA SER A 94 27.59 -1.19 5.95
C SER A 94 27.35 -2.55 6.59
N ILE A 95 26.20 -3.19 6.33
CA ILE A 95 25.92 -4.57 6.80
C ILE A 95 26.92 -5.56 6.20
N LYS A 96 27.25 -5.39 4.93
CA LYS A 96 28.25 -6.21 4.23
C LYS A 96 29.67 -5.98 4.77
N GLU A 97 30.04 -4.73 5.05
CA GLU A 97 31.34 -4.41 5.70
C GLU A 97 31.47 -5.03 7.10
N LEU A 98 30.34 -5.27 7.77
CA LEU A 98 30.28 -5.95 9.06
C LEU A 98 30.21 -7.48 8.96
N GLU A 99 30.26 -8.05 7.75
CA GLU A 99 30.13 -9.49 7.49
C GLU A 99 28.81 -10.09 8.00
N LEU A 100 27.73 -9.29 7.92
CA LEU A 100 26.39 -9.65 8.39
C LEU A 100 25.39 -9.88 7.23
N GLU A 101 25.81 -9.76 5.98
CA GLU A 101 24.92 -9.88 4.81
C GLU A 101 24.21 -11.24 4.70
N ASP A 102 24.83 -12.29 5.25
CA ASP A 102 24.23 -13.62 5.30
C ASP A 102 23.08 -13.69 6.30
N ASP A 103 23.03 -12.83 7.30
CA ASP A 103 21.99 -12.82 8.32
C ASP A 103 20.84 -11.85 7.98
N TYR A 104 21.11 -10.76 7.27
CA TYR A 104 20.14 -9.69 6.99
C TYR A 104 19.75 -9.65 5.51
N LEU A 105 18.56 -10.16 5.19
CA LEU A 105 17.98 -10.11 3.85
C LEU A 105 17.10 -8.87 3.70
N MET A 106 17.66 -7.79 3.11
CA MET A 106 16.95 -6.51 2.93
C MET A 106 16.39 -6.34 1.52
N GLU A 107 15.15 -5.84 1.43
CA GLU A 107 14.45 -5.47 0.19
C GLU A 107 14.55 -6.54 -0.91
N GLN A 108 14.49 -7.82 -0.52
CA GLN A 108 14.52 -8.92 -1.47
C GLN A 108 13.17 -9.02 -2.18
N ASN A 109 13.18 -9.02 -3.52
CA ASN A 109 11.97 -9.24 -4.31
C ASN A 109 11.71 -10.74 -4.47
N PHE A 110 10.44 -11.12 -4.50
CA PHE A 110 10.01 -12.42 -4.98
C PHE A 110 8.99 -12.30 -6.10
N ARG A 111 8.92 -13.35 -6.92
CA ARG A 111 7.87 -13.57 -7.93
C ARG A 111 7.40 -15.02 -7.81
N LYS A 112 6.09 -15.22 -7.73
CA LYS A 112 5.44 -16.55 -7.64
C LYS A 112 4.25 -16.60 -8.57
N THR A 113 4.24 -17.57 -9.47
CA THR A 113 3.07 -17.87 -10.30
C THR A 113 2.00 -18.55 -9.45
N ILE A 114 0.78 -18.02 -9.46
CA ILE A 114 -0.35 -18.54 -8.72
C ILE A 114 -1.43 -18.91 -9.72
N MET A 115 -1.87 -20.17 -9.73
CA MET A 115 -2.98 -20.57 -10.59
C MET A 115 -4.30 -20.01 -10.04
N VAL A 116 -5.08 -19.33 -10.88
CA VAL A 116 -6.43 -18.84 -10.55
C VAL A 116 -7.42 -19.28 -11.61
N GLN A 117 -8.67 -19.48 -11.18
CA GLN A 117 -9.77 -19.82 -12.08
C GLN A 117 -10.60 -18.58 -12.35
N VAL A 118 -10.71 -18.18 -13.61
CA VAL A 118 -11.50 -17.03 -14.03
C VAL A 118 -12.72 -17.55 -14.78
N SER A 119 -13.90 -17.07 -14.39
CA SER A 119 -15.14 -17.35 -15.11
C SER A 119 -15.78 -16.03 -15.55
N ASP A 120 -16.02 -15.86 -16.85
CA ASP A 120 -16.75 -14.70 -17.38
C ASP A 120 -18.27 -14.96 -17.50
N GLY A 121 -18.73 -16.13 -17.06
CA GLY A 121 -20.12 -16.58 -17.21
C GLY A 121 -20.41 -17.29 -18.55
N LYS A 122 -19.45 -17.43 -19.46
CA LYS A 122 -19.61 -18.17 -20.74
C LYS A 122 -18.52 -19.21 -21.00
N VAL A 123 -17.28 -18.98 -20.57
CA VAL A 123 -16.18 -19.95 -20.68
C VAL A 123 -15.31 -19.86 -19.42
N GLY A 124 -15.06 -20.98 -18.76
CA GLY A 124 -14.09 -21.06 -17.66
C GLY A 124 -12.67 -21.17 -18.21
N GLY A 125 -11.75 -20.37 -17.69
CA GLY A 125 -10.33 -20.39 -18.04
C GLY A 125 -9.45 -20.43 -16.79
N THR A 126 -8.25 -21.01 -16.93
CA THR A 126 -7.19 -20.89 -15.93
C THR A 126 -6.23 -19.80 -16.36
N CYS A 127 -5.88 -18.92 -15.43
CA CYS A 127 -4.85 -17.89 -15.63
C CYS A 127 -3.75 -18.10 -14.59
N ASP A 128 -2.53 -17.70 -14.95
CA ASP A 128 -1.33 -17.89 -14.14
C ASP A 128 -0.71 -16.52 -13.78
N PRO A 129 -1.39 -15.67 -12.98
CA PRO A 129 -0.82 -14.40 -12.53
C PRO A 129 0.44 -14.57 -11.70
N VAL A 130 1.35 -13.60 -11.83
CA VAL A 130 2.57 -13.53 -11.03
C VAL A 130 2.32 -12.62 -9.83
N LEU A 131 2.28 -13.22 -8.64
CA LEU A 131 2.36 -12.49 -7.38
C LEU A 131 3.79 -12.02 -7.17
N SER A 132 3.98 -10.72 -6.94
CA SER A 132 5.29 -10.15 -6.60
C SER A 132 5.24 -9.33 -5.32
N GLY A 133 6.32 -9.34 -4.56
CA GLY A 133 6.43 -8.52 -3.36
C GLY A 133 7.88 -8.26 -2.99
N THR A 134 8.08 -7.24 -2.18
CA THR A 134 9.37 -6.91 -1.60
C THR A 134 9.14 -6.66 -0.12
N SER A 135 9.78 -7.47 0.73
CA SER A 135 9.82 -7.30 2.17
C SER A 135 10.95 -6.36 2.57
N ASP A 136 10.77 -5.55 3.59
CA ASP A 136 11.82 -4.61 3.99
C ASP A 136 13.07 -5.30 4.57
N LEU A 137 12.89 -6.18 5.56
CA LEU A 137 14.00 -6.90 6.20
C LEU A 137 13.56 -8.27 6.72
N TYR A 138 14.37 -9.29 6.47
CA TYR A 138 14.29 -10.58 7.16
C TYR A 138 15.63 -10.92 7.83
N VAL A 139 15.59 -11.28 9.11
CA VAL A 139 16.78 -11.65 9.90
C VAL A 139 16.78 -13.16 10.11
N LYS A 140 17.76 -13.88 9.56
CA LYS A 140 17.79 -15.35 9.53
C LYS A 140 18.03 -15.96 10.91
N SER A 141 18.94 -15.39 11.69
CA SER A 141 19.35 -15.88 13.02
C SER A 141 18.19 -15.91 14.00
N THR A 142 17.31 -14.91 13.93
CA THR A 142 16.10 -14.84 14.76
C THR A 142 14.83 -15.25 14.00
N LYS A 143 14.95 -15.67 12.74
CA LYS A 143 13.84 -16.00 11.82
C LYS A 143 12.71 -14.98 11.90
N THR A 144 13.06 -13.69 11.89
CA THR A 144 12.11 -12.60 12.11
C THR A 144 11.96 -11.76 10.85
N LEU A 145 10.72 -11.66 10.36
CA LEU A 145 10.34 -10.74 9.30
C LEU A 145 10.02 -9.38 9.93
N TRP A 146 10.72 -8.34 9.48
CA TRP A 146 10.55 -6.97 9.89
C TRP A 146 9.98 -6.12 8.77
N ASP A 147 9.17 -5.15 9.17
CA ASP A 147 8.65 -4.12 8.28
C ASP A 147 8.67 -2.76 9.00
N TYR A 148 9.02 -1.71 8.26
CA TYR A 148 9.20 -0.36 8.78
C TYR A 148 8.02 0.49 8.36
N LYS A 149 7.46 1.22 9.33
CA LYS A 149 6.26 2.03 9.09
C LYS A 149 6.38 3.39 9.74
N VAL A 150 5.99 4.41 8.99
CA VAL A 150 5.73 5.74 9.52
C VAL A 150 4.23 5.87 9.75
N MET A 151 3.80 6.07 10.99
CA MET A 151 2.38 6.08 11.35
C MET A 151 1.98 7.31 12.16
N LYS A 152 0.68 7.59 12.18
CA LYS A 152 0.06 8.52 13.14
C LYS A 152 -0.49 7.75 14.33
N TYR A 153 -0.28 8.26 15.54
CA TYR A 153 -0.70 7.63 16.79
C TYR A 153 -2.21 7.37 16.82
N PHE A 154 -3.00 8.44 16.67
CA PHE A 154 -4.45 8.41 16.87
C PHE A 154 -5.24 7.72 15.76
N TYR A 155 -4.63 7.49 14.59
CA TYR A 155 -5.33 6.93 13.43
C TYR A 155 -5.10 5.43 13.28
N THR A 156 -3.89 4.95 13.57
CA THR A 156 -3.50 3.58 13.26
C THR A 156 -2.83 2.92 14.44
N PHE A 157 -1.76 3.52 14.96
CA PHE A 157 -0.91 2.89 15.97
C PHE A 157 -1.68 2.47 17.22
N LYS A 158 -2.49 3.38 17.79
CA LYS A 158 -3.25 3.10 19.03
C LYS A 158 -4.10 1.83 18.92
N TYR A 159 -4.77 1.63 17.80
CA TYR A 159 -5.64 0.47 17.61
C TYR A 159 -4.83 -0.82 17.45
N ILE A 160 -3.80 -0.80 16.62
CA ILE A 160 -3.00 -2.00 16.36
C ILE A 160 -2.13 -2.39 17.57
N SER A 161 -1.67 -1.44 18.38
CA SER A 161 -0.95 -1.70 19.63
C SER A 161 -1.83 -2.34 20.70
N GLU A 162 -3.15 -2.08 20.66
CA GLU A 162 -4.17 -2.76 21.47
C GLU A 162 -4.59 -4.13 20.88
N GLY A 163 -3.90 -4.61 19.84
CA GLY A 163 -4.23 -5.87 19.15
C GLY A 163 -5.44 -5.80 18.22
N LYS A 164 -5.99 -4.61 17.97
CA LYS A 164 -7.14 -4.39 17.07
C LYS A 164 -6.67 -4.22 15.64
N TRP A 165 -6.39 -5.36 15.01
CA TRP A 165 -5.89 -5.45 13.64
C TRP A 165 -6.97 -5.47 12.56
N GLU A 166 -8.24 -5.55 12.94
CA GLU A 166 -9.37 -5.66 12.01
C GLU A 166 -9.44 -4.47 11.05
N GLY A 167 -9.65 -4.74 9.76
CA GLY A 167 -9.66 -3.74 8.69
C GLY A 167 -8.28 -3.20 8.29
N ASN A 168 -7.20 -3.60 8.96
CA ASN A 168 -5.84 -3.22 8.59
C ASN A 168 -5.22 -4.25 7.64
N SER A 169 -4.59 -3.79 6.55
CA SER A 169 -3.94 -4.66 5.56
C SER A 169 -2.55 -5.16 5.97
N ILE A 170 -1.88 -4.53 6.94
CA ILE A 170 -0.51 -4.84 7.37
C ILE A 170 -0.35 -6.31 7.78
N PRO A 171 -1.20 -6.90 8.66
CA PRO A 171 -1.06 -8.31 9.01
C PRO A 171 -1.14 -9.24 7.82
N MET A 172 -2.06 -9.00 6.89
CA MET A 172 -2.20 -9.83 5.70
C MET A 172 -1.00 -9.65 4.78
N GLN A 173 -0.55 -8.42 4.54
CA GLN A 173 0.64 -8.13 3.73
C GLN A 173 1.87 -8.90 4.21
N LEU A 174 2.19 -8.79 5.50
CA LEU A 174 3.39 -9.42 6.06
C LEU A 174 3.27 -10.94 6.15
N ASN A 175 2.05 -11.45 6.37
CA ASN A 175 1.83 -12.89 6.30
C ASN A 175 1.93 -13.44 4.86
N ILE A 176 1.60 -12.66 3.84
CA ILE A 176 1.86 -13.04 2.43
C ILE A 176 3.37 -13.13 2.19
N TYR A 177 4.16 -12.15 2.64
CA TYR A 177 5.63 -12.22 2.54
C TYR A 177 6.19 -13.44 3.28
N ARG A 178 5.74 -13.69 4.51
CA ARG A 178 6.09 -14.91 5.24
C ARG A 178 5.78 -16.16 4.42
N VAL A 179 4.53 -16.36 3.99
CA VAL A 179 4.12 -17.62 3.34
C VAL A 179 4.80 -17.86 2.00
N TYR A 180 5.04 -16.81 1.21
CA TYR A 180 5.54 -16.96 -0.16
C TYR A 180 7.05 -16.70 -0.31
N GLN A 181 7.69 -16.07 0.66
CA GLN A 181 9.10 -15.69 0.62
C GLN A 181 9.93 -16.27 1.77
N TYR A 182 9.42 -16.26 3.00
CA TYR A 182 10.14 -16.73 4.21
C TYR A 182 9.28 -17.67 5.07
N PRO A 183 8.92 -18.86 4.56
CA PRO A 183 8.00 -19.78 5.25
C PRO A 183 8.53 -20.24 6.62
N GLU A 184 9.84 -20.14 6.84
CA GLU A 184 10.52 -20.48 8.08
C GLU A 184 10.50 -19.36 9.14
N ALA A 185 9.95 -18.17 8.83
CA ALA A 185 9.86 -17.09 9.80
C ALA A 185 9.00 -17.50 11.02
N GLU A 186 9.55 -17.32 12.22
CA GLU A 186 8.91 -17.64 13.50
C GLU A 186 8.25 -16.41 14.14
N ALA A 187 8.61 -15.21 13.70
CA ALA A 187 8.01 -13.96 14.14
C ALA A 187 7.88 -12.93 13.01
N ILE A 188 6.83 -12.12 13.08
CA ILE A 188 6.65 -10.93 12.25
C ILE A 188 6.58 -9.70 13.16
N LYS A 189 7.40 -8.70 12.92
CA LYS A 189 7.44 -7.46 13.71
C LYS A 189 7.34 -6.24 12.80
N ILE A 190 6.77 -5.16 13.33
CA ILE A 190 6.87 -3.85 12.71
C ILE A 190 7.64 -2.90 13.61
N PHE A 191 8.58 -2.17 13.03
CA PHE A 191 9.20 -1.00 13.64
C PHE A 191 8.44 0.24 13.19
N VAL A 192 7.87 0.98 14.13
CA VAL A 192 7.00 2.13 13.87
C VAL A 192 7.69 3.41 14.31
N TYR A 193 7.79 4.38 13.40
CA TYR A 193 8.10 5.77 13.72
C TYR A 193 6.81 6.60 13.79
N LEU A 194 6.53 7.19 14.96
CA LEU A 194 5.35 8.02 15.20
C LEU A 194 5.60 9.46 14.77
N LYS A 195 5.10 9.85 13.59
CA LYS A 195 5.35 11.18 13.02
C LYS A 195 4.60 12.32 13.70
N ASP A 196 3.56 12.02 14.47
CA ASP A 196 2.79 12.96 15.28
C ASP A 196 3.11 12.86 16.78
N TYR A 197 4.25 12.23 17.11
CA TYR A 197 4.75 12.13 18.47
C TYR A 197 4.92 13.50 19.13
N LYS A 198 4.54 13.57 20.41
CA LYS A 198 4.75 14.72 21.28
C LYS A 198 5.31 14.21 22.61
N LEU A 199 6.16 15.00 23.26
CA LEU A 199 6.75 14.62 24.56
C LEU A 199 5.70 14.20 25.60
N ASN A 200 4.54 14.87 25.61
CA ASN A 200 3.46 14.53 26.54
C ASN A 200 2.75 13.20 26.23
N MET A 201 3.03 12.54 25.10
CA MET A 201 2.56 11.18 24.84
C MET A 201 3.34 10.15 25.65
N GLN A 202 4.62 10.41 25.94
CA GLN A 202 5.44 9.55 26.79
C GLN A 202 4.82 9.44 28.18
N ASP A 203 4.54 10.56 28.82
CA ASP A 203 3.97 10.58 30.17
C ASP A 203 2.55 9.99 30.24
N LYS A 204 1.75 10.16 29.17
CA LYS A 204 0.32 9.79 29.17
C LYS A 204 0.04 8.37 28.72
N HIS A 205 0.89 7.83 27.85
CA HIS A 205 0.64 6.57 27.16
C HIS A 205 1.81 5.58 27.29
N ASP A 206 2.90 5.96 27.97
CA ASP A 206 4.14 5.18 28.06
C ASP A 206 4.67 4.81 26.68
N LEU A 207 4.71 5.80 25.79
CA LEU A 207 5.13 5.65 24.41
C LEU A 207 6.39 6.43 24.14
N SER A 208 7.30 5.83 23.39
CA SER A 208 8.41 6.51 22.76
C SER A 208 8.05 6.94 21.33
N GLN A 209 8.93 7.70 20.69
CA GLN A 209 8.76 8.08 19.28
C GLN A 209 8.85 6.87 18.33
N THR A 210 9.48 5.78 18.79
CA THR A 210 9.75 4.58 17.99
C THR A 210 9.32 3.32 18.71
N GLU A 211 8.36 2.60 18.15
CA GLU A 211 7.76 1.45 18.82
C GLU A 211 7.95 0.18 18.01
N THR A 212 7.98 -0.97 18.70
CA THR A 212 7.99 -2.28 18.03
C THR A 212 6.71 -3.02 18.36
N LEU A 213 5.98 -3.46 17.33
CA LEU A 213 4.77 -4.25 17.51
C LEU A 213 4.95 -5.65 16.93
N GLN A 214 4.46 -6.64 17.67
CA GLN A 214 4.33 -8.00 17.18
C GLN A 214 3.09 -8.09 16.29
N VAL A 215 3.28 -8.58 15.07
CA VAL A 215 2.18 -8.81 14.12
C VAL A 215 1.65 -10.24 14.31
N PRO A 216 0.32 -10.45 14.32
CA PRO A 216 -0.25 -11.78 14.47
C PRO A 216 0.08 -12.67 13.26
N MET A 217 0.47 -13.91 13.56
CA MET A 217 0.69 -14.95 12.56
C MET A 217 -0.65 -15.52 12.10
N ILE A 218 -0.94 -15.46 10.80
CA ILE A 218 -2.14 -16.00 10.19
C ILE A 218 -1.81 -17.38 9.63
N PRO A 219 -2.59 -18.45 9.89
CA PRO A 219 -2.33 -19.78 9.34
C PRO A 219 -2.13 -19.78 7.82
N ASP A 220 -1.11 -20.49 7.33
CA ASP A 220 -0.67 -20.48 5.93
C ASP A 220 -1.81 -20.74 4.95
N GLU A 221 -2.67 -21.73 5.23
CA GLU A 221 -3.79 -22.09 4.36
C GLU A 221 -4.81 -20.95 4.23
N LYS A 222 -5.00 -20.14 5.28
CA LYS A 222 -5.85 -18.94 5.21
C LYS A 222 -5.22 -17.86 4.35
N VAL A 223 -3.89 -17.68 4.44
CA VAL A 223 -3.15 -16.71 3.62
C VAL A 223 -3.18 -17.11 2.16
N LYS A 224 -2.86 -18.38 1.85
CA LYS A 224 -2.89 -18.92 0.48
C LYS A 224 -4.26 -18.77 -0.15
N LYS A 225 -5.31 -19.20 0.56
CA LYS A 225 -6.70 -19.03 0.10
C LYS A 225 -7.00 -17.56 -0.18
N LYS A 226 -6.66 -16.66 0.75
CA LYS A 226 -6.92 -15.23 0.57
C LYS A 226 -6.19 -14.66 -0.64
N VAL A 227 -4.95 -15.06 -0.90
CA VAL A 227 -4.19 -14.65 -2.09
C VAL A 227 -4.88 -15.13 -3.37
N VAL A 228 -5.31 -16.38 -3.44
CA VAL A 228 -6.05 -16.91 -4.60
C VAL A 228 -7.36 -16.13 -4.81
N ASP A 229 -8.13 -15.90 -3.75
CA ASP A 229 -9.39 -15.14 -3.82
C ASP A 229 -9.14 -13.72 -4.33
N LEU A 230 -8.14 -13.01 -3.78
CA LEU A 230 -7.79 -11.65 -4.20
C LEU A 230 -7.32 -11.61 -5.66
N LEU A 231 -6.37 -12.47 -6.03
CA LEU A 231 -5.87 -12.53 -7.41
C LEU A 231 -6.98 -12.87 -8.39
N THR A 232 -7.89 -13.78 -8.05
CA THR A 232 -9.05 -14.10 -8.89
C THR A 232 -9.89 -12.86 -9.15
N GLU A 233 -10.23 -12.08 -8.11
CA GLU A 233 -11.00 -10.84 -8.28
C GLU A 233 -10.25 -9.79 -9.13
N HIS A 234 -8.93 -9.65 -8.94
CA HIS A 234 -8.09 -8.70 -9.68
C HIS A 234 -7.88 -9.09 -11.14
N VAL A 235 -7.62 -10.37 -11.42
CA VAL A 235 -7.50 -10.90 -12.78
C VAL A 235 -8.84 -10.80 -13.50
N GLN A 236 -9.94 -11.23 -12.87
CA GLN A 236 -11.28 -11.10 -13.46
C GLN A 236 -11.62 -9.64 -13.82
N ALA A 237 -11.25 -8.67 -12.97
CA ALA A 237 -11.44 -7.26 -13.27
C ALA A 237 -10.69 -6.82 -14.53
N GLN A 238 -9.43 -7.26 -14.72
CA GLN A 238 -8.65 -6.95 -15.92
C GLN A 238 -9.22 -7.63 -17.16
N GLU A 239 -9.47 -8.95 -17.10
CA GLU A 239 -9.94 -9.73 -18.26
C GLU A 239 -11.32 -9.30 -18.76
N THR A 240 -12.24 -8.97 -17.84
CA THR A 240 -13.62 -8.64 -18.21
C THR A 240 -13.86 -7.14 -18.43
N GLY A 241 -12.92 -6.30 -18.02
CA GLY A 241 -13.09 -4.84 -17.94
C GLY A 241 -14.18 -4.39 -16.96
N LYS A 242 -14.65 -5.29 -16.08
CA LYS A 242 -15.80 -5.07 -15.18
C LYS A 242 -15.43 -5.42 -13.74
N PRO A 243 -14.64 -4.58 -13.05
CA PRO A 243 -14.37 -4.80 -11.63
C PRO A 243 -15.67 -4.76 -10.81
N ARG A 244 -15.75 -5.61 -9.78
CA ARG A 244 -16.82 -5.49 -8.78
C ARG A 244 -16.73 -4.13 -8.06
N PRO A 245 -17.86 -3.57 -7.60
CA PRO A 245 -17.84 -2.40 -6.70
C PRO A 245 -17.00 -2.64 -5.43
N CYS A 246 -16.48 -1.57 -4.85
CA CYS A 246 -15.84 -1.62 -3.53
C CYS A 246 -16.89 -1.99 -2.47
N LYS A 247 -16.56 -2.94 -1.60
CA LYS A 247 -17.37 -3.41 -0.47
C LYS A 247 -17.38 -2.36 0.66
N GLU A 248 -18.34 -2.45 1.57
CA GLU A 248 -18.52 -1.45 2.64
C GLU A 248 -17.30 -1.33 3.56
N ASP A 249 -16.69 -2.45 3.93
CA ASP A 249 -15.46 -2.54 4.71
C ASP A 249 -14.25 -1.95 3.97
N GLU A 250 -14.26 -1.98 2.63
CA GLU A 250 -13.24 -1.36 1.80
C GLU A 250 -13.41 0.16 1.72
N LEU A 251 -14.61 0.72 1.91
CA LEU A 251 -14.89 2.15 1.76
C LEU A 251 -14.49 3.00 2.97
N TRP A 252 -14.31 2.38 4.14
CA TRP A 252 -14.08 3.04 5.42
C TRP A 252 -15.20 4.03 5.76
N ILE A 253 -16.43 3.52 5.78
CA ILE A 253 -17.62 4.31 6.11
C ILE A 253 -17.50 4.85 7.54
N ASN A 254 -17.58 6.17 7.70
CA ASN A 254 -17.59 6.79 9.02
C ASN A 254 -18.99 6.77 9.65
N ARG A 255 -19.11 7.26 10.89
CA ARG A 255 -20.40 7.32 11.62
C ARG A 255 -21.49 8.12 10.92
N SER A 256 -21.12 9.03 10.02
CA SER A 256 -22.04 9.85 9.23
C SER A 256 -22.41 9.21 7.89
N GLY A 257 -21.98 7.98 7.62
CA GLY A 257 -22.24 7.29 6.35
C GLY A 257 -21.30 7.68 5.20
N VAL A 258 -20.24 8.45 5.49
CA VAL A 258 -19.33 8.97 4.45
C VAL A 258 -18.22 7.94 4.14
N PRO A 259 -18.01 7.55 2.86
CA PRO A 259 -16.93 6.67 2.45
C PRO A 259 -15.60 7.41 2.45
N LEU A 260 -14.91 7.40 3.59
CA LEU A 260 -13.68 8.15 3.80
C LEU A 260 -12.61 7.81 2.77
N ARG A 261 -12.50 6.53 2.35
CA ARG A 261 -11.56 6.12 1.31
C ARG A 261 -11.81 6.92 0.04
N CYS A 262 -13.03 6.89 -0.48
CA CYS A 262 -13.36 7.52 -1.76
C CYS A 262 -13.18 9.04 -1.70
N GLN A 263 -13.56 9.67 -0.59
CA GLN A 263 -13.46 11.12 -0.45
C GLN A 263 -12.01 11.61 -0.35
N ASN A 264 -11.19 10.95 0.48
CA ASN A 264 -9.93 11.53 0.94
C ASN A 264 -8.68 10.78 0.47
N TYR A 265 -8.80 9.49 0.16
CA TYR A 265 -7.63 8.60 -0.02
C TYR A 265 -7.58 7.92 -1.40
N CYS A 266 -8.70 7.86 -2.12
CA CYS A 266 -8.78 7.18 -3.41
C CYS A 266 -8.26 8.08 -4.54
N ALA A 267 -7.14 7.68 -5.14
CA ALA A 267 -6.50 8.40 -6.24
C ALA A 267 -7.34 8.44 -7.53
N VAL A 268 -8.24 7.47 -7.72
CA VAL A 268 -9.07 7.29 -8.93
C VAL A 268 -10.51 7.73 -8.71
N LYS A 269 -10.79 8.51 -7.65
CA LYS A 269 -12.16 8.91 -7.28
C LYS A 269 -12.89 9.69 -8.38
N GLU A 270 -12.17 10.48 -9.17
CA GLU A 270 -12.77 11.31 -10.23
C GLU A 270 -13.24 10.49 -11.45
N VAL A 271 -12.74 9.27 -11.62
CA VAL A 271 -13.15 8.34 -12.70
C VAL A 271 -13.98 7.17 -12.17
N CYS A 272 -14.30 7.15 -10.86
CA CYS A 272 -14.99 6.05 -10.22
C CYS A 272 -16.51 6.28 -10.22
N GLU A 273 -17.24 5.48 -11.01
CA GLU A 273 -18.71 5.55 -11.07
C GLU A 273 -19.39 5.32 -9.71
N GLN A 274 -18.86 4.41 -8.88
CA GLN A 274 -19.42 4.15 -7.55
C GLN A 274 -19.41 5.41 -6.69
N PHE A 275 -18.33 6.20 -6.77
CA PHE A 275 -18.21 7.42 -6.00
C PHE A 275 -19.05 8.56 -6.59
N ALA A 276 -19.14 8.66 -7.93
CA ALA A 276 -20.03 9.60 -8.60
C ALA A 276 -21.50 9.40 -8.16
N LYS A 277 -21.99 8.15 -8.20
CA LYS A 277 -23.34 7.79 -7.75
C LYS A 277 -23.59 8.06 -6.26
N TRP A 278 -22.55 8.02 -5.43
CA TRP A 278 -22.67 8.37 -4.02
C TRP A 278 -22.82 9.89 -3.84
N LYS A 279 -22.01 10.70 -4.55
CA LYS A 279 -22.11 12.17 -4.53
C LYS A 279 -23.47 12.71 -4.99
N GLU A 280 -24.11 12.05 -5.95
CA GLU A 280 -25.45 12.45 -6.45
C GLU A 280 -26.58 12.24 -5.42
N LYS A 281 -26.34 11.43 -4.39
CA LYS A 281 -27.33 11.16 -3.32
C LYS A 281 -27.19 12.11 -2.14
N GLU A 282 -26.10 12.87 -2.05
CA GLU A 282 -25.90 13.93 -1.05
C GLU A 282 -26.48 15.27 -1.53
#